data_AF-A0A7V1LZC3-F1
#
_entry.id   AF-A0A7V1LZC3-F1
#
_cell.length_a   1.000
_cell.length_b   1.000
_cell.length_c   1.000
_cell.angle_alpha   90.00
_cell.angle_beta   90.00
_cell.angle_gamma   90.00
#
_symmetry.space_group_name_H-M   'P 1'
#
loop_
_entity.id
_entity.type
_entity.pdbx_description
1 polymer ?
#
loop_
_entity_poly.entity_id
_entity_poly.type
_entity_poly.pdbx_seq_one_letter_code
_entity_poly.pdbx_strand_id
1 'polypeptide(L)'
;MAHIVRTVVRVGVVSVLGTGAAFIVAEAVSPGSARAIAHQAGTNLSQVINEHIDDPVAIRAQLRDLESQYPKKIASVRSDLTELQTQIAEYEHERAVTARVVALADSDLAELQSQLTQAEQSGRSGSIVRVAYKNTRMDQSQAYAQAEKIRQLRDTYARRTSEIDRDMGFLRQQERNLSDLLTKLETERAEFQSQLWQLDQQIDAVSRNERLLAMLEKRQKTIDSISPYEADSLEQVTNRIAKIRSEQESRMAALTNRNVDQQYLDAARVQIDAENRAAEAEQALPESLPDFGVLQGDLENRAHKEVGRFGGIRSN
;
A
#
# COMPACT_ATOMS: atom_id res chain seq x y z
N MET A 1 -15.80 -40.65 38.34
CA MET A 1 -16.50 -39.97 37.22
C MET A 1 -16.74 -38.51 37.58
N ALA A 2 -15.65 -37.78 37.81
CA ALA A 2 -15.56 -36.34 38.01
C ALA A 2 -14.08 -36.00 37.76
N HIS A 3 -13.77 -34.93 37.02
CA HIS A 3 -12.43 -34.37 36.75
C HIS A 3 -11.78 -34.45 35.34
N ILE A 4 -12.49 -34.76 34.23
CA ILE A 4 -11.87 -34.69 32.87
C ILE A 4 -12.70 -33.87 31.87
N VAL A 5 -13.22 -32.70 32.26
CA VAL A 5 -13.91 -31.77 31.32
C VAL A 5 -13.58 -30.30 31.61
N ARG A 6 -12.36 -29.99 32.06
CA ARG A 6 -11.92 -28.59 32.20
C ARG A 6 -10.45 -28.42 31.84
N THR A 7 -10.15 -28.60 30.56
CA THR A 7 -9.05 -27.88 29.93
C THR A 7 -9.64 -27.04 28.82
N VAL A 8 -10.28 -25.95 29.24
CA VAL A 8 -10.50 -24.79 28.37
C VAL A 8 -9.10 -24.36 27.94
N VAL A 9 -8.75 -24.59 26.68
CA VAL A 9 -7.58 -23.99 26.06
C VAL A 9 -7.67 -22.50 26.36
N ARG A 10 -6.76 -22.01 27.21
CA ARG A 10 -6.56 -20.59 27.42
C ARG A 10 -6.07 -20.03 26.10
N VAL A 11 -7.01 -19.65 25.25
CA VAL A 11 -6.73 -18.74 24.14
C VAL A 11 -6.26 -17.45 24.81
N GLY A 12 -4.94 -17.26 24.81
CA GLY A 12 -4.31 -16.06 25.32
C GLY A 12 -4.81 -14.87 24.51
N VAL A 13 -5.82 -14.19 25.04
CA VAL A 13 -6.22 -12.86 24.58
C VAL A 13 -5.07 -11.92 24.94
N VAL A 14 -4.19 -11.66 24.00
CA VAL A 14 -3.24 -10.56 24.10
C VAL A 14 -3.98 -9.30 23.66
N SER A 15 -4.67 -8.70 24.60
CA SER A 15 -5.14 -7.33 24.51
C SER A 15 -4.11 -6.40 25.16
N VAL A 16 -4.07 -5.16 24.65
CA VAL A 16 -3.70 -3.91 25.36
C VAL A 16 -2.40 -3.19 24.91
N LEU A 17 -2.68 -2.10 24.18
CA LEU A 17 -2.18 -0.70 24.26
C LEU A 17 -0.79 -0.30 23.75
N GLY A 18 -0.84 0.37 22.59
CA GLY A 18 -0.03 1.53 22.26
C GLY A 18 -0.74 2.30 21.14
N THR A 19 -1.45 3.38 21.50
CA THR A 19 -2.06 4.39 20.59
C THR A 19 -2.70 3.86 19.30
N GLY A 20 -3.98 3.42 19.39
CA GLY A 20 -4.86 3.35 18.21
C GLY A 20 -5.36 1.98 17.72
N ALA A 21 -5.27 0.89 18.49
CA ALA A 21 -5.78 -0.41 18.07
C ALA A 21 -6.67 -1.08 19.12
N ALA A 22 -7.99 -1.08 18.89
CA ALA A 22 -8.92 -2.01 19.50
C ALA A 22 -9.11 -3.18 18.53
N PHE A 23 -8.52 -4.33 18.84
CA PHE A 23 -8.90 -5.60 18.21
C PHE A 23 -9.52 -6.51 19.27
N ILE A 24 -10.83 -6.70 19.14
CA ILE A 24 -11.55 -7.78 19.80
C ILE A 24 -11.26 -9.05 19.01
N VAL A 25 -10.71 -10.05 19.69
CA VAL A 25 -10.64 -11.43 19.20
C VAL A 25 -12.06 -11.98 19.17
N ALA A 26 -12.67 -11.98 17.99
CA ALA A 26 -13.94 -12.66 17.73
C ALA A 26 -13.78 -13.59 16.52
N GLU A 27 -13.02 -14.67 16.68
CA GLU A 27 -12.93 -15.73 15.67
C GLU A 27 -12.90 -17.13 16.29
N ALA A 28 -13.57 -17.32 17.43
CA ALA A 28 -13.93 -18.66 17.90
C ALA A 28 -15.39 -19.03 17.56
N VAL A 29 -16.21 -18.09 17.06
CA VAL A 29 -17.63 -18.31 16.79
C VAL A 29 -18.08 -17.44 15.60
N SER A 30 -17.98 -17.95 14.36
CA SER A 30 -18.83 -17.63 13.19
C SER A 30 -18.04 -17.73 11.86
N PRO A 31 -18.53 -18.46 10.84
CA PRO A 31 -17.95 -18.45 9.50
C PRO A 31 -18.41 -17.21 8.73
N GLY A 32 -17.50 -16.27 8.45
CA GLY A 32 -17.80 -15.09 7.64
C GLY A 32 -16.91 -13.85 7.87
N SER A 33 -15.95 -13.89 8.79
CA SER A 33 -15.29 -12.68 9.31
C SER A 33 -13.98 -12.27 8.63
N ALA A 34 -13.48 -13.02 7.65
CA ALA A 34 -12.18 -12.70 7.01
C ALA A 34 -12.23 -11.47 6.08
N ARG A 35 -13.44 -11.04 5.65
CA ARG A 35 -13.59 -9.96 4.65
C ARG A 35 -13.73 -8.55 5.23
N ALA A 36 -13.92 -8.42 6.55
CA ALA A 36 -14.06 -7.12 7.21
C ALA A 36 -12.74 -6.54 7.74
N ILE A 37 -11.70 -7.37 7.92
CA ILE A 37 -10.40 -6.96 8.48
C ILE A 37 -9.50 -6.31 7.40
N ALA A 38 -9.74 -6.60 6.12
CA ALA A 38 -8.91 -6.14 5.00
C ALA A 38 -9.03 -4.64 4.68
N HIS A 39 -10.09 -3.95 5.12
CA HIS A 39 -10.31 -2.53 4.77
C HIS A 39 -9.91 -1.53 5.85
N GLN A 40 -9.62 -1.97 7.08
CA GLN A 40 -9.39 -1.06 8.21
C GLN A 40 -7.90 -0.78 8.47
N ALA A 41 -6.99 -1.58 7.91
CA ALA A 41 -5.55 -1.32 7.94
C ALA A 41 -5.13 -0.19 6.96
N GLY A 42 -5.84 -0.02 5.84
CA GLY A 42 -5.53 1.02 4.85
C GLY A 42 -5.93 2.43 5.29
N THR A 43 -7.01 2.57 6.07
CA THR A 43 -7.56 3.86 6.50
C THR A 43 -6.88 4.41 7.76
N ASN A 44 -6.43 3.57 8.69
CA ASN A 44 -5.67 4.00 9.86
C ASN A 44 -4.20 4.35 9.53
N LEU A 45 -3.62 3.71 8.50
CA LEU A 45 -2.29 4.08 8.02
C LEU A 45 -2.28 5.52 7.47
N SER A 46 -3.34 5.91 6.76
CA SER A 46 -3.47 7.24 6.17
C SER A 46 -3.59 8.37 7.20
N GLN A 47 -4.11 8.07 8.40
CA GLN A 47 -4.34 9.06 9.46
C GLN A 47 -3.11 9.26 10.35
N VAL A 48 -2.33 8.20 10.62
CA VAL A 48 -1.05 8.28 11.37
C VAL A 48 0.09 8.80 10.51
N ILE A 49 0.07 8.52 9.19
CA ILE A 49 0.99 9.15 8.24
C ILE A 49 0.82 10.68 8.28
N ASN A 50 -0.40 11.20 8.38
CA ASN A 50 -0.64 12.65 8.34
C ASN A 50 -0.15 13.44 9.57
N GLU A 51 0.13 12.81 10.71
CA GLU A 51 0.54 13.52 11.93
C GLU A 51 2.06 13.57 12.16
N HIS A 52 2.87 12.81 11.40
CA HIS A 52 4.34 12.72 11.60
C HIS A 52 5.16 12.58 10.29
N ILE A 53 4.64 13.04 9.14
CA ILE A 53 5.36 13.04 7.84
C ILE A 53 6.76 13.71 7.92
N ASP A 54 6.99 14.60 8.89
CA ASP A 54 8.21 15.43 8.95
C ASP A 54 9.42 14.76 9.62
N ASP A 55 9.29 13.59 10.28
CA ASP A 55 10.43 12.88 10.87
C ASP A 55 10.53 11.40 10.42
N PRO A 56 11.36 11.08 9.40
CA PRO A 56 11.56 9.69 8.95
C PRO A 56 12.21 8.78 10.01
N VAL A 57 12.87 9.34 11.03
CA VAL A 57 13.50 8.57 12.11
C VAL A 57 12.45 8.05 13.09
N ALA A 58 11.40 8.82 13.36
CA ALA A 58 10.29 8.42 14.23
C ALA A 58 9.51 7.22 13.65
N ILE A 59 9.23 7.25 12.34
CA ILE A 59 8.56 6.14 11.63
C ILE A 59 9.40 4.86 11.71
N ARG A 60 10.73 4.96 11.59
CA ARG A 60 11.65 3.82 11.73
C ARG A 60 11.57 3.17 13.12
N ALA A 61 11.51 3.99 14.18
CA ALA A 61 11.43 3.49 15.55
C ALA A 61 10.12 2.73 15.79
N GLN A 62 8.99 3.26 15.31
CA GLN A 62 7.67 2.61 15.42
C GLN A 62 7.61 1.29 14.64
N LEU A 63 8.16 1.26 13.42
CA LEU A 63 8.18 0.03 12.62
C LEU A 63 9.08 -1.05 13.24
N ARG A 64 10.19 -0.68 13.89
CA ARG A 64 11.02 -1.63 14.66
C ARG A 64 10.32 -2.16 15.90
N ASP A 65 9.54 -1.34 16.58
CA ASP A 65 8.73 -1.80 17.71
C ASP A 65 7.69 -2.84 17.25
N LEU A 66 7.00 -2.59 16.12
CA LEU A 66 6.11 -3.56 15.49
C LEU A 66 6.83 -4.84 15.06
N GLU A 67 8.03 -4.73 14.49
CA GLU A 67 8.87 -5.89 14.12
C GLU A 67 9.13 -6.79 15.34
N SER A 68 9.41 -6.17 16.50
CA SER A 68 9.78 -6.87 17.73
C SER A 68 8.66 -7.80 18.26
N GLN A 69 7.42 -7.59 17.83
CA GLN A 69 6.27 -8.39 18.22
C GLN A 69 6.20 -9.72 17.46
N TYR A 70 6.68 -9.79 16.21
CA TYR A 70 6.60 -11.01 15.39
C TYR A 70 7.35 -12.20 16.00
N PRO A 71 8.61 -12.07 16.48
CA PRO A 71 9.31 -13.18 17.13
C PRO A 71 8.55 -13.77 18.31
N LYS A 72 7.89 -12.92 19.11
CA LYS A 72 7.09 -13.36 20.27
C LYS A 72 5.83 -14.12 19.82
N LYS A 73 5.12 -13.61 18.81
CA LYS A 73 3.93 -14.27 18.23
C LYS A 73 4.30 -15.63 17.62
N ILE A 74 5.38 -15.69 16.83
CA ILE A 74 5.90 -16.92 16.23
C ILE A 74 6.28 -17.94 17.31
N ALA A 75 6.99 -17.50 18.36
CA ALA A 75 7.37 -18.38 19.46
C ALA A 75 6.15 -18.95 20.20
N SER A 76 5.12 -18.12 20.44
CA SER A 76 3.85 -18.57 21.03
C SER A 76 3.18 -19.64 20.18
N VAL A 77 2.98 -19.38 18.87
CA VAL A 77 2.33 -20.33 17.96
C VAL A 77 3.12 -21.64 17.84
N ARG A 78 4.45 -21.59 17.82
CA ARG A 78 5.30 -22.78 17.83
C ARG A 78 5.16 -23.59 19.12
N SER A 79 5.06 -22.91 20.26
CA SER A 79 4.82 -23.55 21.56
C SER A 79 3.47 -24.26 21.57
N ASP A 80 2.41 -23.56 21.15
CA ASP A 80 1.05 -24.11 21.08
C ASP A 80 0.97 -25.31 20.14
N LEU A 81 1.66 -25.25 18.99
CA LEU A 81 1.75 -26.36 18.03
C LEU A 81 2.46 -27.57 18.65
N THR A 82 3.53 -27.36 19.41
CA THR A 82 4.26 -28.45 20.10
C THR A 82 3.41 -29.10 21.19
N GLU A 83 2.68 -28.29 21.96
CA GLU A 83 1.73 -28.77 22.97
C GLU A 83 0.62 -29.60 22.32
N LEU A 84 0.05 -29.11 21.23
CA LEU A 84 -1.00 -29.81 20.49
C LEU A 84 -0.50 -31.14 19.91
N GLN A 85 0.72 -31.18 19.36
CA GLN A 85 1.34 -32.41 18.86
C GLN A 85 1.55 -33.44 19.98
N THR A 86 1.92 -32.98 21.17
CA THR A 86 2.04 -33.84 22.35
C THR A 86 0.69 -34.44 22.72
N GLN A 87 -0.37 -33.62 22.76
CA GLN A 87 -1.73 -34.09 23.01
C GLN A 87 -2.18 -35.11 21.95
N ILE A 88 -1.94 -34.85 20.67
CA ILE A 88 -2.27 -35.81 19.58
C ILE A 88 -1.59 -37.16 19.84
N ALA A 89 -0.30 -37.18 20.20
CA ALA A 89 0.41 -38.42 20.50
C ALA A 89 -0.16 -39.18 21.71
N GLU A 90 -0.59 -38.45 22.76
CA GLU A 90 -1.27 -39.04 23.92
C GLU A 90 -2.61 -39.69 23.53
N TYR A 91 -3.44 -39.00 22.73
CA TYR A 91 -4.70 -39.53 22.23
C TYR A 91 -4.49 -40.74 21.28
N GLU A 92 -3.44 -40.73 20.45
CA GLU A 92 -3.08 -41.88 19.61
C GLU A 92 -2.71 -43.10 20.45
N HIS A 93 -1.96 -42.90 21.54
CA HIS A 93 -1.65 -43.96 22.49
C HIS A 93 -2.92 -44.49 23.17
N GLU A 94 -3.78 -43.60 23.68
CA GLU A 94 -5.05 -43.99 24.32
C GLU A 94 -5.92 -44.79 23.36
N ARG A 95 -6.07 -44.32 22.11
CA ARG A 95 -6.79 -45.02 21.05
C ARG A 95 -6.26 -46.43 20.81
N ALA A 96 -4.94 -46.60 20.78
CA ALA A 96 -4.32 -47.90 20.57
C ALA A 96 -4.65 -48.86 21.73
N VAL A 97 -4.64 -48.35 22.96
CA VAL A 97 -5.03 -49.12 24.16
C VAL A 97 -6.51 -49.50 24.08
N THR A 98 -7.42 -48.57 23.80
CA THR A 98 -8.86 -48.86 23.73
C THR A 98 -9.19 -49.83 22.60
N ALA A 99 -8.59 -49.67 21.42
CA ALA A 99 -8.74 -50.60 20.30
C ALA A 99 -8.23 -52.01 20.65
N ARG A 100 -7.12 -52.10 21.40
CA ARG A 100 -6.60 -53.39 21.87
C ARG A 100 -7.55 -54.07 22.84
N VAL A 101 -8.17 -53.32 23.75
CA VAL A 101 -9.19 -53.86 24.69
C VAL A 101 -10.39 -54.41 23.92
N VAL A 102 -10.87 -53.71 22.89
CA VAL A 102 -11.96 -54.19 22.02
C VAL A 102 -11.57 -55.50 21.34
N ALA A 103 -10.39 -55.58 20.73
CA ALA A 103 -9.92 -56.79 20.06
C ALA A 103 -9.77 -58.00 21.01
N LEU A 104 -9.29 -57.77 22.24
CA LEU A 104 -9.22 -58.81 23.26
C LEU A 104 -10.61 -59.28 23.69
N ALA A 105 -11.55 -58.35 23.87
CA ALA A 105 -12.92 -58.67 24.23
C ALA A 105 -13.65 -59.43 23.10
N ASP A 106 -13.44 -59.07 21.84
CA ASP A 106 -13.98 -59.80 20.69
C ASP A 106 -13.43 -61.24 20.62
N SER A 107 -12.13 -61.44 20.88
CA SER A 107 -11.52 -62.77 20.98
C SER A 107 -12.10 -63.60 22.11
N ASP A 108 -12.23 -63.00 23.31
CA ASP A 108 -12.80 -63.64 24.48
C ASP A 108 -14.27 -64.06 24.27
N LEU A 109 -15.05 -63.22 23.59
CA LEU A 109 -16.44 -63.53 23.22
C LEU A 109 -16.53 -64.68 22.23
N ALA A 110 -15.65 -64.74 21.24
CA ALA A 110 -15.62 -65.84 20.27
C ALA A 110 -15.30 -67.19 20.95
N GLU A 111 -14.34 -67.21 21.87
CA GLU A 111 -14.02 -68.40 22.67
C GLU A 111 -15.21 -68.85 23.52
N LEU A 112 -15.83 -67.93 24.27
CA LEU A 112 -17.00 -68.23 25.11
C LEU A 112 -18.19 -68.73 24.30
N GLN A 113 -18.46 -68.14 23.13
CA GLN A 113 -19.55 -68.56 22.25
C GLN A 113 -19.33 -69.98 21.74
N SER A 114 -18.11 -70.31 21.29
CA SER A 114 -17.77 -71.67 20.85
C SER A 114 -18.01 -72.70 21.96
N GLN A 115 -17.60 -72.39 23.20
CA GLN A 115 -17.76 -73.31 24.32
C GLN A 115 -19.21 -73.42 24.78
N LEU A 116 -19.98 -72.33 24.74
CA LEU A 116 -21.42 -72.33 25.01
C LEU A 116 -22.18 -73.20 24.01
N THR A 117 -21.89 -73.07 22.71
CA THR A 117 -22.49 -73.93 21.67
C THR A 117 -22.15 -75.41 21.88
N GLN A 118 -20.91 -75.72 22.24
CA GLN A 118 -20.51 -77.10 22.56
C GLN A 118 -21.23 -77.62 23.82
N ALA A 119 -21.41 -76.76 24.82
CA ALA A 119 -22.11 -77.11 26.05
C ALA A 119 -23.61 -77.35 25.83
N GLU A 120 -24.26 -76.52 25.01
CA GLU A 120 -25.68 -76.69 24.62
C GLU A 120 -25.91 -78.01 23.88
N GLN A 121 -25.00 -78.40 22.99
CA GLN A 121 -25.09 -79.68 22.28
C GLN A 121 -24.96 -80.88 23.24
N SER A 122 -24.09 -80.76 24.24
CA SER A 122 -23.83 -81.81 25.24
C SER A 122 -24.93 -81.89 26.32
N GLY A 123 -25.55 -80.76 26.66
CA GLY A 123 -26.60 -80.66 27.68
C GLY A 123 -27.92 -81.31 27.27
N ARG A 124 -28.16 -81.48 25.97
CA ARG A 124 -29.33 -82.22 25.44
C ARG A 124 -29.35 -83.71 25.85
N SER A 125 -28.22 -84.25 26.31
CA SER A 125 -28.11 -85.63 26.81
C SER A 125 -28.33 -85.76 28.33
N GLY A 126 -28.76 -84.69 29.03
CA GLY A 126 -29.16 -84.76 30.45
C GLY A 126 -28.03 -84.68 31.49
N SER A 127 -26.78 -84.46 31.06
CA SER A 127 -25.63 -84.24 31.96
C SER A 127 -25.46 -82.77 32.34
N ILE A 128 -25.03 -82.48 33.58
CA ILE A 128 -24.62 -81.13 34.00
C ILE A 128 -23.36 -80.73 33.23
N VAL A 129 -23.47 -79.78 32.29
CA VAL A 129 -22.35 -79.33 31.47
C VAL A 129 -21.70 -78.10 32.08
N ARG A 130 -20.38 -78.15 32.29
CA ARG A 130 -19.57 -77.02 32.74
C ARG A 130 -18.76 -76.47 31.57
N VAL A 131 -18.81 -75.16 31.37
CA VAL A 131 -18.02 -74.42 30.38
C VAL A 131 -16.65 -74.12 30.99
N ALA A 132 -15.56 -74.35 30.25
CA ALA A 132 -14.20 -74.15 30.73
C ALA A 132 -13.54 -72.96 30.03
N TYR A 133 -13.57 -71.79 30.67
CA TYR A 133 -13.01 -70.55 30.11
C TYR A 133 -11.85 -70.04 30.94
N LYS A 134 -10.70 -69.74 30.30
CA LYS A 134 -9.46 -69.26 30.96
C LYS A 134 -9.11 -70.03 32.25
N ASN A 135 -9.11 -71.36 32.15
CA ASN A 135 -8.83 -72.30 33.25
C ASN A 135 -9.83 -72.29 34.43
N THR A 136 -10.98 -71.63 34.27
CA THR A 136 -12.08 -71.63 35.25
C THR A 136 -13.26 -72.41 34.70
N ARG A 137 -13.77 -73.36 35.48
CA ARG A 137 -15.00 -74.09 35.14
C ARG A 137 -16.19 -73.31 35.69
N MET A 138 -17.08 -72.89 34.80
CA MET A 138 -18.28 -72.13 35.12
C MET A 138 -19.52 -72.87 34.64
N ASP A 139 -20.63 -72.65 35.34
CA ASP A 139 -21.94 -73.15 34.90
C ASP A 139 -22.42 -72.38 33.66
N GLN A 140 -23.34 -72.95 32.89
CA GLN A 140 -23.84 -72.32 31.66
C GLN A 140 -24.45 -70.94 31.94
N SER A 141 -25.18 -70.78 33.04
CA SER A 141 -25.74 -69.50 33.50
C SER A 141 -24.65 -68.45 33.74
N GLN A 142 -23.56 -68.85 34.40
CA GLN A 142 -22.41 -68.00 34.70
C GLN A 142 -21.64 -67.62 33.43
N ALA A 143 -21.52 -68.54 32.47
CA ALA A 143 -20.88 -68.29 31.18
C ALA A 143 -21.64 -67.23 30.36
N TYR A 144 -22.98 -67.28 30.30
CA TYR A 144 -23.77 -66.22 29.66
C TYR A 144 -23.61 -64.87 30.37
N ALA A 145 -23.66 -64.86 31.71
CA ALA A 145 -23.46 -63.64 32.48
C ALA A 145 -22.06 -63.03 32.24
N GLN A 146 -21.03 -63.87 32.09
CA GLN A 146 -19.68 -63.43 31.77
C GLN A 146 -19.58 -62.90 30.33
N ALA A 147 -20.21 -63.57 29.36
CA ALA A 147 -20.26 -63.11 27.98
C ALA A 147 -20.93 -61.73 27.87
N GLU A 148 -22.02 -61.51 28.60
CA GLU A 148 -22.70 -60.20 28.62
C GLU A 148 -21.83 -59.09 29.22
N LYS A 149 -21.09 -59.38 30.31
CA LYS A 149 -20.12 -58.43 30.87
C LYS A 149 -19.03 -58.05 29.86
N ILE A 150 -18.48 -59.03 29.14
CA ILE A 150 -17.44 -58.78 28.13
C ILE A 150 -18.03 -57.98 26.96
N ARG A 151 -19.26 -58.27 26.55
CA ARG A 151 -19.98 -57.52 25.51
C ARG A 151 -20.19 -56.06 25.91
N GLN A 152 -20.63 -55.81 27.14
CA GLN A 152 -20.78 -54.45 27.67
C GLN A 152 -19.43 -53.70 27.73
N LEU A 153 -18.36 -54.38 28.16
CA LEU A 153 -17.01 -53.83 28.18
C LEU A 153 -16.57 -53.44 26.76
N ARG A 154 -16.72 -54.37 25.81
CA ARG A 154 -16.40 -54.18 24.39
C ARG A 154 -17.12 -52.97 23.83
N ASP A 155 -18.43 -52.86 24.05
CA ASP A 155 -19.23 -51.75 23.52
C ASP A 155 -18.86 -50.41 24.16
N THR A 156 -18.51 -50.40 25.45
CA THR A 156 -18.02 -49.20 26.14
C THR A 156 -16.73 -48.69 25.51
N TYR A 157 -15.76 -49.57 25.31
CA TYR A 157 -14.46 -49.19 24.72
C TYR A 157 -14.55 -48.92 23.21
N ALA A 158 -15.48 -49.54 22.50
CA ALA A 158 -15.77 -49.22 21.10
C ALA A 158 -16.33 -47.80 20.96
N ARG A 159 -17.26 -47.40 21.84
CA ARG A 159 -17.77 -46.00 21.88
C ARG A 159 -16.66 -45.02 22.22
N ARG A 160 -15.84 -45.31 23.24
CA ARG A 160 -14.68 -44.46 23.61
C ARG A 160 -13.69 -44.31 22.46
N THR A 161 -13.43 -45.36 21.68
CA THR A 161 -12.56 -45.28 20.50
C THR A 161 -13.13 -44.32 19.46
N SER A 162 -14.45 -44.38 19.21
CA SER A 162 -15.13 -43.45 18.30
C SER A 162 -15.14 -42.00 18.82
N GLU A 163 -15.18 -41.79 20.13
CA GLU A 163 -15.00 -40.47 20.75
C GLU A 163 -13.58 -39.93 20.53
N ILE A 164 -12.56 -40.74 20.84
CA ILE A 164 -11.15 -40.39 20.61
C ILE A 164 -10.88 -40.06 19.14
N ASP A 165 -11.44 -40.84 18.20
CA ASP A 165 -11.29 -40.58 16.76
C ASP A 165 -11.86 -39.22 16.35
N ARG A 166 -12.99 -38.81 16.95
CA ARG A 166 -13.59 -37.48 16.71
C ARG A 166 -12.72 -36.37 17.29
N ASP A 167 -12.28 -36.51 18.53
CA ASP A 167 -11.44 -35.53 19.23
C ASP A 167 -10.10 -35.34 18.51
N MET A 168 -9.46 -36.44 18.11
CA MET A 168 -8.23 -36.41 17.31
C MET A 168 -8.45 -35.73 15.94
N GLY A 169 -9.63 -35.88 15.34
CA GLY A 169 -10.02 -35.14 14.13
C GLY A 169 -10.01 -33.62 14.34
N PHE A 170 -10.54 -33.15 15.46
CA PHE A 170 -10.51 -31.73 15.84
C PHE A 170 -9.08 -31.24 16.12
N LEU A 171 -8.29 -32.00 16.89
CA LEU A 171 -6.90 -31.65 17.19
C LEU A 171 -6.05 -31.54 15.91
N ARG A 172 -6.16 -32.51 14.99
CA ARG A 172 -5.44 -32.45 13.71
C ARG A 172 -5.88 -31.27 12.83
N GLN A 173 -7.13 -30.83 12.93
CA GLN A 173 -7.58 -29.62 12.23
C GLN A 173 -6.97 -28.36 12.86
N GLN A 174 -6.91 -28.29 14.19
CA GLN A 174 -6.25 -27.18 14.90
C GLN A 174 -4.75 -27.14 14.58
N GLU A 175 -4.10 -28.30 14.45
CA GLU A 175 -2.68 -28.41 14.09
C GLU A 175 -2.42 -27.78 12.72
N ARG A 176 -3.24 -28.15 11.71
CA ARG A 176 -3.17 -27.54 10.38
C ARG A 176 -3.36 -26.04 10.44
N ASN A 177 -4.37 -25.56 11.17
CA ASN A 177 -4.65 -24.13 11.30
C ASN A 177 -3.48 -23.37 11.93
N LEU A 178 -2.86 -23.90 13.01
CA LEU A 178 -1.70 -23.29 13.66
C LEU A 178 -0.45 -23.34 12.76
N SER A 179 -0.24 -24.43 12.03
CA SER A 179 0.86 -24.56 11.05
C SER A 179 0.71 -23.55 9.92
N ASP A 180 -0.51 -23.35 9.41
CA ASP A 180 -0.80 -22.36 8.38
C ASP A 180 -0.60 -20.94 8.92
N LEU A 181 -1.05 -20.66 10.14
CA LEU A 181 -0.85 -19.38 10.81
C LEU A 181 0.66 -19.10 11.02
N LEU A 182 1.42 -20.10 11.45
CA LEU A 182 2.87 -19.99 11.63
C LEU A 182 3.55 -19.63 10.30
N THR A 183 3.20 -20.33 9.23
CA THR A 183 3.74 -20.08 7.89
C THR A 183 3.43 -18.64 7.42
N LYS A 184 2.20 -18.17 7.65
CA LYS A 184 1.80 -16.79 7.35
C LYS A 184 2.61 -15.78 8.15
N LEU A 185 2.73 -15.95 9.47
CA LEU A 185 3.48 -15.04 10.33
C LEU A 185 4.98 -14.99 9.97
N GLU A 186 5.56 -16.11 9.59
CA GLU A 186 6.96 -16.18 9.14
C GLU A 186 7.16 -15.47 7.80
N THR A 187 6.22 -15.65 6.86
CA THR A 187 6.21 -14.98 5.56
C THR A 187 6.02 -13.47 5.74
N GLU A 188 5.01 -13.04 6.50
CA GLU A 188 4.74 -11.63 6.82
C GLU A 188 5.95 -10.98 7.48
N ARG A 189 6.61 -11.66 8.42
CA ARG A 189 7.83 -11.15 9.04
C ARG A 189 8.94 -10.96 8.01
N ALA A 190 9.18 -11.93 7.13
CA ALA A 190 10.23 -11.83 6.11
C ALA A 190 9.95 -10.68 5.13
N GLU A 191 8.69 -10.54 4.68
CA GLU A 191 8.25 -9.43 3.83
C GLU A 191 8.40 -8.08 4.55
N PHE A 192 7.97 -8.00 5.80
CA PHE A 192 8.10 -6.78 6.62
C PHE A 192 9.56 -6.39 6.84
N GLN A 193 10.46 -7.36 7.07
CA GLN A 193 11.89 -7.13 7.18
C GLN A 193 12.50 -6.61 5.87
N SER A 194 12.08 -7.16 4.72
CA SER A 194 12.50 -6.65 3.41
C SER A 194 12.04 -5.21 3.18
N GLN A 195 10.78 -4.91 3.53
CA GLN A 195 10.22 -3.56 3.43
C GLN A 195 10.93 -2.58 4.36
N LEU A 196 11.22 -2.98 5.60
CA LEU A 196 12.02 -2.20 6.55
C LEU A 196 13.40 -1.85 6.00
N TRP A 197 14.08 -2.81 5.38
CA TRP A 197 15.38 -2.58 4.77
C TRP A 197 15.30 -1.59 3.60
N GLN A 198 14.29 -1.72 2.74
CA GLN A 198 14.05 -0.78 1.64
C GLN A 198 13.73 0.63 2.16
N LEU A 199 12.90 0.75 3.20
CA LEU A 199 12.59 2.02 3.85
C LEU A 199 13.84 2.65 4.46
N ASP A 200 14.70 1.87 5.11
CA ASP A 200 15.96 2.37 5.68
C ASP A 200 16.86 3.00 4.61
N GLN A 201 17.00 2.33 3.46
CA GLN A 201 17.75 2.86 2.32
C GLN A 201 17.14 4.15 1.75
N GLN A 202 15.80 4.23 1.70
CA GLN A 202 15.11 5.43 1.24
C GLN A 202 15.32 6.60 2.20
N ILE A 203 15.22 6.36 3.51
CA ILE A 203 15.48 7.38 4.54
C ILE A 203 16.91 7.90 4.43
N ASP A 204 17.89 7.02 4.23
CA ASP A 204 19.29 7.41 4.01
C ASP A 204 19.49 8.22 2.72
N ALA A 205 18.72 7.93 1.66
CA ALA A 205 18.72 8.74 0.45
C ALA A 205 18.12 10.13 0.69
N VAL A 206 17.02 10.23 1.43
CA VAL A 206 16.38 11.51 1.81
C VAL A 206 17.33 12.36 2.66
N SER A 207 17.93 11.80 3.71
CA SER A 207 18.90 12.52 4.56
C SER A 207 20.15 12.98 3.79
N ARG A 208 20.58 12.23 2.76
CA ARG A 208 21.65 12.68 1.85
C ARG A 208 21.19 13.84 0.96
N ASN A 209 19.98 13.76 0.41
CA ASN A 209 19.40 14.81 -0.42
C ASN A 209 19.19 16.11 0.37
N GLU A 210 18.73 16.04 1.61
CA GLU A 210 18.61 17.20 2.51
C GLU A 210 19.97 17.87 2.76
N ARG A 211 21.03 17.09 3.00
CA ARG A 211 22.38 17.64 3.16
C ARG A 211 22.88 18.32 1.89
N LEU A 212 22.60 17.74 0.72
CA LEU A 212 22.92 18.36 -0.56
C LEU A 212 22.12 19.66 -0.77
N LEU A 213 20.83 19.65 -0.46
CA LEU A 213 19.97 20.83 -0.53
C LEU A 213 20.51 21.95 0.38
N ALA A 214 20.84 21.64 1.63
CA ALA A 214 21.44 22.60 2.56
C ALA A 214 22.78 23.15 2.05
N MET A 215 23.63 22.31 1.43
CA MET A 215 24.86 22.78 0.78
C MET A 215 24.57 23.68 -0.43
N LEU A 216 23.59 23.33 -1.27
CA LEU A 216 23.18 24.12 -2.43
C LEU A 216 22.58 25.46 -2.01
N GLU A 217 21.74 25.50 -0.97
CA GLU A 217 21.22 26.74 -0.39
C GLU A 217 22.33 27.60 0.19
N LYS A 218 23.28 27.01 0.92
CA LYS A 218 24.45 27.74 1.43
C LYS A 218 25.29 28.32 0.30
N ARG A 219 25.49 27.57 -0.79
CA ARG A 219 26.18 28.04 -1.99
C ARG A 219 25.40 29.14 -2.69
N GLN A 220 24.08 29.02 -2.83
CA GLN A 220 23.22 30.05 -3.40
C GLN A 220 23.31 31.34 -2.58
N LYS A 221 23.18 31.26 -1.25
CA LYS A 221 23.40 32.42 -0.35
C LYS A 221 24.79 33.04 -0.52
N THR A 222 25.81 32.20 -0.69
CA THR A 222 27.18 32.67 -0.95
C THR A 222 27.28 33.37 -2.29
N ILE A 223 26.69 32.81 -3.35
CA ILE A 223 26.62 33.42 -4.70
C ILE A 223 25.82 34.72 -4.65
N ASP A 224 24.71 34.77 -3.94
CA ASP A 224 23.90 35.96 -3.76
C ASP A 224 24.69 37.04 -3.01
N SER A 225 25.48 36.67 -2.01
CA SER A 225 26.36 37.59 -1.27
C SER A 225 27.63 38.02 -2.04
N ILE A 226 28.09 37.18 -2.98
CA ILE A 226 29.22 37.47 -3.88
C ILE A 226 28.70 38.06 -5.20
N SER A 227 27.37 38.20 -5.34
CA SER A 227 26.73 38.78 -6.51
C SER A 227 27.35 40.16 -6.73
N PRO A 228 27.89 40.45 -7.93
CA PRO A 228 28.75 41.60 -8.22
C PRO A 228 28.03 42.97 -8.21
N TYR A 229 26.96 43.10 -7.42
CA TYR A 229 26.16 44.31 -7.28
C TYR A 229 26.20 44.92 -5.87
N GLU A 230 26.94 44.33 -4.93
CA GLU A 230 27.21 44.94 -3.61
C GLU A 230 28.67 45.41 -3.42
N ALA A 231 29.49 45.32 -4.49
CA ALA A 231 30.80 45.97 -4.56
C ALA A 231 30.85 46.96 -5.73
N ASP A 232 30.97 48.23 -5.38
CA ASP A 232 31.12 49.45 -6.19
C ASP A 232 32.17 49.30 -7.33
N SER A 233 31.78 48.72 -8.47
CA SER A 233 32.70 48.54 -9.60
C SER A 233 32.85 49.84 -10.38
N LEU A 234 34.11 50.22 -10.69
CA LEU A 234 34.48 51.41 -11.44
C LEU A 234 33.75 51.51 -12.80
N GLU A 235 33.32 50.38 -13.34
CA GLU A 235 32.51 50.27 -14.56
C GLU A 235 31.10 50.85 -14.38
N GLN A 236 30.49 50.73 -13.20
CA GLN A 236 29.20 51.35 -12.91
C GLN A 236 29.32 52.87 -12.78
N VAL A 237 30.41 53.36 -12.19
CA VAL A 237 30.75 54.81 -12.19
C VAL A 237 31.00 55.29 -13.63
N THR A 238 31.71 54.51 -14.44
CA THR A 238 32.00 54.83 -15.85
C THR A 238 30.74 54.84 -16.71
N ASN A 239 29.84 53.87 -16.52
CA ASN A 239 28.54 53.82 -17.20
C ASN A 239 27.61 54.93 -16.72
N ARG A 240 27.67 55.32 -15.44
CA ARG A 240 26.91 56.47 -14.92
C ARG A 240 27.44 57.79 -15.45
N ILE A 241 28.76 57.93 -15.61
CA ILE A 241 29.38 59.08 -16.29
C ILE A 241 29.01 59.09 -17.77
N ALA A 242 29.05 57.95 -18.46
CA ALA A 242 28.63 57.83 -19.86
C ALA A 242 27.14 58.17 -20.04
N LYS A 243 26.29 57.73 -19.11
CA LYS A 243 24.86 58.07 -19.07
C LYS A 243 24.63 59.56 -18.80
N ILE A 244 25.34 60.15 -17.82
CA ILE A 244 25.27 61.60 -17.55
C ILE A 244 25.73 62.39 -18.78
N ARG A 245 26.80 61.96 -19.45
CA ARG A 245 27.28 62.58 -20.69
C ARG A 245 26.26 62.46 -21.82
N SER A 246 25.65 61.29 -22.01
CA SER A 246 24.60 61.06 -22.99
C SER A 246 23.34 61.88 -22.70
N GLU A 247 22.93 62.01 -21.43
CA GLU A 247 21.82 62.86 -21.01
C GLU A 247 22.14 64.36 -21.22
N GLN A 248 23.38 64.80 -20.96
CA GLN A 248 23.82 66.16 -21.24
C GLN A 248 23.87 66.45 -22.75
N GLU A 249 24.36 65.51 -23.56
CA GLU A 249 24.39 65.62 -25.01
C GLU A 249 22.98 65.59 -25.62
N SER A 250 22.08 64.79 -25.05
CA SER A 250 20.65 64.80 -25.41
C SER A 250 19.96 66.10 -25.00
N ARG A 251 20.27 66.67 -23.82
CA ARG A 251 19.77 68.00 -23.42
C ARG A 251 20.32 69.12 -24.30
N MET A 252 21.59 69.06 -24.69
CA MET A 252 22.20 69.98 -25.65
C MET A 252 21.53 69.86 -27.02
N ALA A 253 21.35 68.64 -27.52
CA ALA A 253 20.62 68.37 -28.77
C ALA A 253 19.16 68.82 -28.69
N ALA A 254 18.48 68.66 -27.55
CA ALA A 254 17.12 69.16 -27.35
C ALA A 254 17.05 70.69 -27.32
N LEU A 255 18.05 71.38 -26.75
CA LEU A 255 18.14 72.83 -26.78
C LEU A 255 18.46 73.35 -28.20
N THR A 256 19.29 72.63 -28.96
CA THR A 256 19.58 72.94 -30.38
C THR A 256 18.37 72.65 -31.27
N ASN A 257 17.71 71.49 -31.11
CA ASN A 257 16.54 71.10 -31.89
C ASN A 257 15.31 71.95 -31.55
N ARG A 258 15.13 72.40 -30.31
CA ARG A 258 14.06 73.35 -29.96
C ARG A 258 14.22 74.69 -30.70
N ASN A 259 15.44 75.08 -31.04
CA ASN A 259 15.70 76.24 -31.90
C ASN A 259 15.33 75.97 -33.38
N VAL A 260 15.58 74.75 -33.86
CA VAL A 260 15.24 74.31 -35.23
C VAL A 260 13.72 74.12 -35.41
N ASP A 261 13.04 73.52 -34.43
CA ASP A 261 11.58 73.35 -34.43
C ASP A 261 10.85 74.69 -34.36
N GLN A 262 11.38 75.68 -33.61
CA GLN A 262 10.85 77.05 -33.63
C GLN A 262 11.03 77.71 -35.01
N GLN A 263 12.17 77.49 -35.68
CA GLN A 263 12.40 78.03 -37.02
C GLN A 263 11.45 77.42 -38.07
N TYR A 264 11.14 76.12 -37.99
CA TYR A 264 10.14 75.49 -38.87
C TYR A 264 8.70 75.93 -38.53
N LEU A 265 8.36 76.13 -37.25
CA LEU A 265 7.05 76.65 -36.85
C LEU A 265 6.82 78.09 -37.32
N ASP A 266 7.84 78.95 -37.22
CA ASP A 266 7.75 80.33 -37.71
C ASP A 266 7.65 80.36 -39.24
N ALA A 267 8.43 79.52 -39.95
CA ALA A 267 8.30 79.37 -41.40
C ALA A 267 6.92 78.86 -41.83
N ALA A 268 6.38 77.86 -41.14
CA ALA A 268 5.05 77.31 -41.41
C ALA A 268 3.92 78.31 -41.11
N ARG A 269 4.05 79.13 -40.07
CA ARG A 269 3.08 80.21 -39.79
C ARG A 269 3.05 81.27 -40.90
N VAL A 270 4.22 81.69 -41.37
CA VAL A 270 4.31 82.63 -42.49
C VAL A 270 3.67 82.05 -43.75
N GLN A 271 3.84 80.74 -43.99
CA GLN A 271 3.21 80.06 -45.11
C GLN A 271 1.69 79.94 -44.95
N ILE A 272 1.17 79.56 -43.79
CA ILE A 272 -0.28 79.49 -43.52
C ILE A 272 -0.92 80.88 -43.61
N ASP A 273 -0.25 81.93 -43.14
CA ASP A 273 -0.76 83.31 -43.28
C ASP A 273 -0.75 83.80 -44.73
N ALA A 274 0.13 83.26 -45.57
CA ALA A 274 0.12 83.50 -47.01
C ALA A 274 -0.99 82.70 -47.71
N GLU A 275 -1.19 81.44 -47.33
CA GLU A 275 -2.25 80.56 -47.85
C GLU A 275 -3.65 81.04 -47.43
N ASN A 276 -3.84 81.48 -46.19
CA ASN A 276 -5.11 82.05 -45.73
C ASN A 276 -5.43 83.35 -46.47
N ARG A 277 -4.44 84.20 -46.75
CA ARG A 277 -4.65 85.39 -47.60
C ARG A 277 -4.99 85.03 -49.05
N ALA A 278 -4.45 83.92 -49.57
CA ALA A 278 -4.82 83.42 -50.89
C ALA A 278 -6.24 82.82 -50.89
N ALA A 279 -6.62 82.08 -49.84
CA ALA A 279 -7.95 81.50 -49.69
C ALA A 279 -9.06 82.55 -49.46
N GLU A 280 -8.75 83.65 -48.74
CA GLU A 280 -9.64 84.81 -48.61
C GLU A 280 -9.82 85.56 -49.95
N ALA A 281 -8.82 85.54 -50.83
CA ALA A 281 -8.93 86.08 -52.19
C ALA A 281 -9.73 85.16 -53.13
N GLU A 282 -9.74 83.85 -52.88
CA GLU A 282 -10.47 82.85 -53.67
C GLU A 282 -11.96 82.73 -53.26
N GLN A 283 -12.31 83.05 -52.00
CA GLN A 283 -13.70 83.10 -51.48
C GLN A 283 -14.47 84.40 -51.80
N ALA A 284 -13.81 85.42 -52.39
CA ALA A 284 -14.43 86.71 -52.72
C ALA A 284 -14.94 86.82 -54.18
N LEU A 285 -15.02 85.71 -54.92
CA LEU A 285 -15.53 85.68 -56.30
C LEU A 285 -16.90 84.95 -56.37
N PRO A 286 -18.03 85.68 -56.49
CA PRO A 286 -19.35 85.07 -56.61
C PRO A 286 -19.62 84.44 -57.99
N GLU A 287 -20.22 83.24 -57.92
CA GLU A 287 -20.87 82.45 -58.97
C GLU A 287 -21.44 83.25 -60.15
N SER A 288 -20.91 83.01 -61.34
CA SER A 288 -21.73 82.75 -62.53
C SER A 288 -20.85 82.31 -63.71
N LEU A 289 -21.25 81.20 -64.35
CA LEU A 289 -21.30 80.95 -65.80
C LEU A 289 -21.07 79.47 -66.14
N PRO A 290 -21.66 78.97 -67.24
CA PRO A 290 -22.58 77.85 -67.20
C PRO A 290 -22.06 76.56 -67.86
N ASP A 291 -22.84 75.52 -67.63
CA ASP A 291 -22.96 74.27 -68.39
C ASP A 291 -22.38 74.30 -69.82
N PHE A 292 -21.32 73.53 -70.03
CA PHE A 292 -20.96 72.98 -71.33
C PHE A 292 -20.59 71.51 -71.16
N GLY A 293 -21.40 70.66 -71.79
CA GLY A 293 -21.25 69.22 -71.74
C GLY A 293 -20.19 68.65 -72.68
N VAL A 294 -20.07 67.33 -72.54
CA VAL A 294 -19.60 66.31 -73.50
C VAL A 294 -18.14 66.38 -73.95
N LEU A 295 -17.46 65.23 -73.78
CA LEU A 295 -16.55 64.50 -74.70
C LEU A 295 -15.71 63.56 -73.79
N GLN A 296 -16.10 62.32 -73.51
CA GLN A 296 -15.99 61.12 -74.36
C GLN A 296 -14.72 61.05 -75.23
N GLY A 297 -13.89 60.03 -74.98
CA GLY A 297 -13.00 59.42 -75.97
C GLY A 297 -11.51 59.67 -75.76
N ASP A 298 -10.79 58.62 -75.33
CA ASP A 298 -9.66 58.01 -76.06
C ASP A 298 -8.77 57.25 -75.04
N LEU A 299 -8.70 55.91 -75.07
CA LEU A 299 -7.85 55.11 -75.97
C LEU A 299 -6.39 55.60 -75.87
N GLU A 300 -5.35 54.83 -75.67
CA GLU A 300 -5.09 53.41 -75.85
C GLU A 300 -3.62 53.24 -75.40
N ASN A 301 -3.34 52.14 -74.70
CA ASN A 301 -2.37 51.15 -75.16
C ASN A 301 -1.05 51.65 -75.80
N ARG A 302 0.07 51.58 -75.06
CA ARG A 302 1.43 51.30 -75.58
C ARG A 302 2.36 51.01 -74.39
N ALA A 303 2.63 49.76 -74.04
CA ALA A 303 3.51 48.79 -74.71
C ALA A 303 5.02 49.01 -74.48
N HIS A 304 5.63 47.95 -73.95
CA HIS A 304 6.99 47.44 -74.17
C HIS A 304 8.20 47.93 -73.36
N LYS A 305 8.95 46.88 -72.92
CA LYS A 305 10.43 46.76 -72.77
C LYS A 305 11.03 47.50 -71.57
N GLU A 306 11.88 46.93 -70.72
CA GLU A 306 12.99 45.97 -70.85
C GLU A 306 13.13 45.16 -69.52
N VAL A 307 13.30 43.83 -69.48
CA VAL A 307 14.49 42.98 -69.74
C VAL A 307 15.64 43.08 -68.72
N GLY A 308 15.84 41.99 -67.97
CA GLY A 308 17.13 41.49 -67.44
C GLY A 308 17.54 42.02 -66.06
N ARG A 309 18.27 41.31 -65.19
CA ARG A 309 19.08 40.09 -65.34
C ARG A 309 19.73 39.77 -63.96
N PHE A 310 20.04 38.48 -63.72
CA PHE A 310 20.93 37.92 -62.66
C PHE A 310 20.45 38.01 -61.21
N GLY A 311 20.58 37.01 -60.32
CA GLY A 311 21.26 35.71 -60.26
C GLY A 311 21.44 35.45 -58.75
N GLY A 312 20.85 34.43 -58.11
CA GLY A 312 21.38 33.07 -58.02
C GLY A 312 22.60 32.97 -57.09
N ILE A 313 22.49 32.22 -55.98
CA ILE A 313 23.41 31.13 -55.54
C ILE A 313 23.40 30.87 -54.00
N ARG A 314 22.99 29.61 -53.69
CA ARG A 314 23.42 28.64 -52.65
C ARG A 314 23.17 28.85 -51.14
N SER A 315 22.28 27.99 -50.66
CA SER A 315 22.48 26.93 -49.66
C SER A 315 23.86 26.81 -48.98
N ASN A 316 23.82 26.78 -47.65
CA ASN A 316 23.98 25.54 -46.86
C ASN A 316 23.23 25.67 -45.54
#